data_AF-A0A8J6NV60-F1
#
_entry.id   AF-A0A8J6NV60-F1
#
_cell.length_a   1.000
_cell.length_b   1.000
_cell.length_c   1.000
_cell.angle_alpha   90.00
_cell.angle_beta   90.00
_cell.angle_gamma   90.00
#
_symmetry.space_group_name_H-M   'P 1'
#
loop_
_entity.id
_entity.type
_entity.pdbx_description
1 polymer ?
#
loop_
_entity_poly.entity_id
_entity_poly.type
_entity_poly.pdbx_seq_one_letter_code
_entity_poly.pdbx_strand_id
1 'polypeptide(L)'
;MNKNLVINASPIILLGKADLLKTISPLAKRWIIPDGVIHEVQAKRPIDSYLSGLASNSEVVRKTVLNIHPSIAAWDLGHGESEVLTLALEKPRAGVVLDDLQAGAKMR
;
A
#
# COMPACT_ATOMS: atom_id res chain seq x y z
N MET A 1 10.04 15.08 10.07
CA MET A 1 9.25 14.55 8.93
C MET A 1 9.72 13.12 8.63
N ASN A 2 9.05 12.10 9.17
CA ASN A 2 9.31 10.70 8.82
C ASN A 2 8.02 10.14 8.21
N LYS A 3 7.85 10.27 6.88
CA LYS A 3 6.63 9.82 6.20
C LYS A 3 6.76 8.32 5.90
N ASN A 4 6.12 7.49 6.71
CA ASN A 4 5.90 6.09 6.36
C ASN A 4 4.62 6.05 5.51
N LEU A 5 4.65 5.43 4.34
CA LEU A 5 3.48 5.32 3.47
C LEU A 5 3.10 3.85 3.31
N VAL A 6 1.84 3.52 3.54
CA VAL A 6 1.27 2.21 3.21
C VAL A 6 0.59 2.34 1.84
N ILE A 7 0.89 1.45 0.90
CA ILE A 7 0.45 1.58 -0.49
C ILE A 7 -0.33 0.34 -0.95
N ASN A 8 -1.41 0.57 -1.70
CA ASN A 8 -2.24 -0.48 -2.29
C ASN A 8 -1.69 -1.02 -3.63
N ALA A 9 -2.20 -2.17 -4.07
CA ALA A 9 -1.77 -2.85 -5.28
C ALA A 9 -1.98 -2.02 -6.55
N SER A 10 -3.12 -1.35 -6.66
CA SER A 10 -3.50 -0.61 -7.86
C SER A 10 -2.57 0.60 -8.15
N PRO A 11 -2.23 1.48 -7.19
CA PRO A 11 -1.17 2.47 -7.38
C PRO A 11 0.17 1.87 -7.79
N ILE A 12 0.58 0.74 -7.20
CA ILE A 12 1.84 0.06 -7.56
C ILE A 12 1.81 -0.35 -9.04
N ILE A 13 0.73 -1.00 -9.48
CA ILE A 13 0.59 -1.48 -10.85
C ILE A 13 0.53 -0.31 -11.83
N LEU A 14 -0.26 0.73 -11.53
CA LEU A 14 -0.42 1.90 -12.39
C LEU A 14 0.91 2.65 -12.56
N LEU A 15 1.55 3.00 -11.45
CA LEU A 15 2.82 3.74 -11.46
C LEU A 15 3.97 2.88 -11.98
N GLY A 16 3.93 1.57 -11.74
CA GLY A 16 4.89 0.62 -12.29
C GLY A 16 4.79 0.50 -13.81
N LYS A 17 3.58 0.50 -14.37
CA LYS A 17 3.37 0.54 -15.83
C LYS A 17 3.84 1.85 -16.46
N ALA A 18 3.79 2.95 -15.71
CA ALA A 18 4.24 4.27 -16.14
C ALA A 18 5.73 4.55 -15.86
N ASP A 19 6.47 3.59 -15.28
CA ASP A 19 7.87 3.76 -14.84
C ASP A 19 8.08 4.93 -13.84
N LEU A 20 7.05 5.22 -13.03
CA LEU A 20 7.05 6.34 -12.08
C LEU A 20 7.39 5.93 -10.64
N LEU A 21 7.54 4.64 -10.34
CA LEU A 21 7.83 4.16 -8.98
C LEU A 21 9.15 4.71 -8.43
N LYS A 22 10.16 4.85 -9.28
CA LYS A 22 11.43 5.49 -8.92
C LYS A 22 11.27 6.98 -8.61
N THR A 23 10.41 7.66 -9.37
CA THR A 23 10.10 9.09 -9.20
C THR A 23 9.39 9.35 -7.88
N ILE A 24 8.44 8.49 -7.50
CA ILE A 24 7.71 8.64 -6.24
C ILE A 24 8.46 8.08 -5.03
N SER A 25 9.47 7.23 -5.22
CA SER A 25 10.25 6.62 -4.13
C SER A 25 10.58 7.63 -3.01
N PRO A 26 11.19 8.82 -3.28
CA PRO A 26 11.60 9.76 -2.23
C PRO A 26 10.46 10.41 -1.41
N LEU A 27 9.19 10.22 -1.79
CA LEU A 27 8.04 10.79 -1.08
C LEU A 27 7.82 10.15 0.30
N ALA A 28 8.32 8.92 0.50
CA ALA A 28 8.33 8.23 1.78
C ALA A 28 9.77 8.09 2.29
N LYS A 29 9.93 7.89 3.59
CA LYS A 29 11.14 7.27 4.14
C LYS A 29 11.04 5.75 4.02
N ARG A 30 9.83 5.23 4.20
CA ARG A 30 9.50 3.81 4.20
C ARG A 30 8.19 3.57 3.47
N TRP A 31 8.24 2.74 2.45
CA TRP A 31 7.08 2.14 1.79
C TRP A 31 6.73 0.84 2.50
N ILE A 32 5.55 0.77 3.09
CA ILE A 32 5.03 -0.40 3.77
C ILE A 32 4.05 -1.09 2.83
N ILE A 33 4.25 -2.37 2.59
CA ILE A 33 3.47 -3.14 1.62
C ILE A 33 2.93 -4.39 2.33
N PRO A 34 1.61 -4.50 2.50
CA PRO A 34 0.99 -5.69 3.07
C PRO A 34 1.12 -6.93 2.19
N ASP A 35 1.00 -8.11 2.80
CA ASP A 35 1.10 -9.38 2.05
C ASP A 35 -0.06 -9.56 1.05
N GLY A 36 -1.28 -9.14 1.40
CA GLY A 36 -2.42 -9.14 0.49
C GLY A 36 -2.18 -8.30 -0.76
N VAL A 37 -1.55 -7.12 -0.61
CA VAL A 37 -1.12 -6.28 -1.73
C VAL A 37 -0.07 -6.99 -2.58
N ILE A 38 0.88 -7.67 -1.94
CA ILE A 38 1.92 -8.42 -2.66
C ILE A 38 1.28 -9.50 -3.53
N HIS A 39 0.36 -10.29 -2.97
CA HIS A 39 -0.34 -11.35 -3.68
C HIS A 39 -1.14 -10.83 -4.88
N GLU A 40 -1.88 -9.72 -4.71
CA GLU A 40 -2.66 -9.11 -5.80
C GLU A 40 -1.79 -8.61 -6.95
N VAL A 41 -0.63 -8.03 -6.65
CA VAL A 41 0.31 -7.57 -7.68
C VAL A 41 0.98 -8.77 -8.36
N GLN A 42 1.44 -9.75 -7.58
CA GLN A 42 2.09 -10.97 -8.08
C GLN A 42 1.19 -11.81 -9.00
N ALA A 43 -0.12 -11.82 -8.75
CA ALA A 43 -1.09 -12.49 -9.61
C ALA A 43 -1.13 -11.92 -11.05
N LYS A 44 -0.71 -10.66 -11.24
CA LYS A 44 -0.70 -9.98 -12.53
C LYS A 44 0.71 -9.91 -13.14
N ARG A 45 1.74 -9.59 -12.34
CA ARG A 45 3.14 -9.47 -12.78
C ARG A 45 4.13 -9.69 -11.62
N PRO A 46 5.40 -10.05 -11.90
CA PRO A 46 6.45 -10.15 -10.90
C PRO A 46 6.66 -8.84 -10.13
N ILE A 47 6.36 -8.86 -8.83
CA ILE A 47 6.37 -7.67 -7.98
C ILE A 47 7.79 -7.11 -7.75
N ASP A 48 8.83 -7.94 -7.82
CA ASP A 48 10.19 -7.53 -7.48
C ASP A 48 10.70 -6.35 -8.33
N SER A 49 10.25 -6.29 -9.59
CA SER A 49 10.52 -5.16 -10.50
C SER A 49 9.89 -3.84 -10.02
N TYR A 50 8.73 -3.92 -9.39
CA TYR A 50 8.05 -2.74 -8.82
C TYR A 50 8.65 -2.35 -7.47
N LEU A 51 9.01 -3.32 -6.64
CA LEU A 51 9.64 -3.06 -5.35
C LEU A 51 11.01 -2.40 -5.50
N SER A 52 11.80 -2.81 -6.50
CA SER A 52 13.11 -2.19 -6.77
C SER A 52 12.97 -0.72 -7.16
N GLY A 53 11.92 -0.34 -7.90
CA GLY A 53 11.57 1.05 -8.20
C GLY A 53 11.29 1.85 -6.93
N LEU A 54 10.45 1.33 -6.04
CA LEU A 54 10.16 1.97 -4.75
C LEU A 54 11.36 2.02 -3.81
N ALA A 55 12.27 1.05 -3.88
CA ALA A 55 13.46 0.96 -3.05
C ALA A 55 14.61 1.89 -3.48
N SER A 56 14.46 2.68 -4.56
CA SER A 56 15.58 3.46 -5.11
C SER A 56 16.13 4.51 -4.16
N ASN A 57 15.26 5.15 -3.37
CA ASN A 57 15.62 6.21 -2.41
C ASN A 57 14.87 6.05 -1.08
N SER A 58 14.30 4.86 -0.84
CA SER A 58 13.46 4.58 0.33
C SER A 58 13.63 3.15 0.79
N GLU A 59 13.30 2.92 2.06
CA GLU A 59 13.16 1.57 2.59
C GLU A 59 11.83 0.97 2.11
N VAL A 60 11.85 -0.28 1.64
CA VAL A 60 10.63 -1.05 1.35
C VAL A 60 10.48 -2.13 2.41
N VAL A 61 9.35 -2.13 3.11
CA VAL A 61 9.04 -3.05 4.20
C VAL A 61 7.78 -3.84 3.87
N ARG A 62 7.95 -5.15 3.70
CA ARG A 62 6.83 -6.10 3.63
C ARG A 62 6.26 -6.29 5.03
N LYS A 63 4.94 -6.32 5.17
CA LYS A 63 4.30 -6.39 6.49
C LYS A 63 3.09 -7.31 6.48
N THR A 64 3.19 -8.40 7.22
CA THR A 64 2.05 -9.28 7.50
C THR A 64 1.05 -8.60 8.44
N VAL A 65 -0.23 -8.68 8.08
CA VAL A 65 -1.36 -8.26 8.89
C VAL A 65 -2.06 -9.52 9.40
N LEU A 66 -1.97 -9.79 10.70
CA LEU A 66 -2.55 -11.02 11.27
C LEU A 66 -4.06 -10.92 11.45
N ASN A 67 -4.57 -9.73 11.74
CA ASN A 67 -5.98 -9.47 11.97
C ASN A 67 -6.37 -8.16 11.31
N ILE A 68 -7.48 -8.17 10.57
CA ILE A 68 -8.08 -6.92 10.06
C ILE A 68 -8.74 -6.19 11.22
N HIS A 69 -8.52 -4.88 11.32
CA HIS A 69 -9.13 -4.09 12.38
C HIS A 69 -10.66 -4.17 12.30
N PRO A 70 -11.40 -4.35 13.41
CA PRO A 70 -12.86 -4.57 13.36
C PRO A 70 -13.63 -3.48 12.62
N SER A 71 -13.22 -2.21 12.76
CA SER A 71 -13.84 -1.09 12.04
C SER A 71 -13.63 -1.14 10.51
N ILE A 72 -12.55 -1.78 10.05
CA ILE A 72 -12.27 -2.01 8.63
C ILE A 72 -12.96 -3.30 8.15
N ALA A 73 -13.00 -4.34 8.98
CA ALA A 73 -13.66 -5.60 8.64
C ALA A 73 -15.17 -5.46 8.43
N ALA A 74 -15.80 -4.44 9.02
CA ALA A 74 -17.18 -4.08 8.76
C ALA A 74 -17.40 -3.49 7.36
N TRP A 75 -16.33 -3.15 6.64
CA TRP A 75 -16.39 -2.60 5.30
C TRP A 75 -16.22 -3.73 4.29
N ASP A 76 -17.11 -3.78 3.30
CA ASP A 76 -16.99 -4.66 2.14
C ASP A 76 -15.85 -4.15 1.23
N LEU A 77 -14.61 -4.56 1.56
CA LEU A 77 -13.35 -4.19 0.90
C LEU A 77 -12.58 -5.43 0.47
N GLY A 78 -11.69 -5.24 -0.51
CA GLY A 78 -10.72 -6.27 -0.88
C GLY A 78 -9.76 -6.60 0.27
N HIS A 79 -9.13 -7.78 0.19
CA HIS A 79 -8.17 -8.23 1.21
C HIS A 79 -6.96 -7.29 1.29
N GLY A 80 -6.33 -6.91 0.16
CA GLY A 80 -5.21 -5.97 0.15
C GLY A 80 -5.60 -4.59 0.70
N GLU A 81 -6.76 -4.07 0.34
CA GLU A 81 -7.27 -2.77 0.84
C GLU A 81 -7.51 -2.79 2.35
N SER A 82 -8.11 -3.86 2.86
CA SER A 82 -8.37 -4.05 4.29
C SER A 82 -7.08 -4.06 5.10
N GLU A 83 -6.04 -4.71 4.60
CA GLU A 83 -4.72 -4.74 5.23
C GLU A 83 -4.02 -3.38 5.20
N VAL A 84 -4.07 -2.68 4.05
CA VAL A 84 -3.50 -1.33 3.91
C VAL A 84 -4.10 -0.38 4.95
N LEU A 85 -5.43 -0.35 5.05
CA LEU A 85 -6.14 0.52 5.98
C LEU A 85 -5.92 0.12 7.44
N THR A 86 -5.90 -1.18 7.74
CA THR A 86 -5.57 -1.68 9.08
C THR A 86 -4.18 -1.21 9.51
N LEU A 87 -3.15 -1.34 8.65
CA LEU A 87 -1.79 -0.90 8.98
C LEU A 87 -1.67 0.62 9.13
N ALA A 88 -2.46 1.39 8.39
CA ALA A 88 -2.49 2.84 8.50
C ALA A 88 -3.15 3.28 9.81
N LEU A 89 -4.26 2.65 10.19
CA LEU A 89 -4.96 2.92 11.45
C LEU A 89 -4.08 2.61 12.67
N GLU A 90 -3.35 1.50 12.65
CA GLU A 90 -2.44 1.11 13.73
C GLU A 90 -1.19 2.01 13.86
N LYS A 91 -0.91 2.84 12.85
CA LYS A 91 0.28 3.70 12.81
C LYS A 91 -0.14 5.16 12.68
N PRO A 92 -0.26 5.91 13.79
CA PRO A 92 -0.77 7.28 13.82
C PRO A 92 -0.01 8.34 12.97
N ARG A 93 1.08 7.94 12.30
CA ARG A 93 1.92 8.80 11.46
C ARG A 93 2.17 8.22 10.07
N ALA A 94 1.52 7.10 9.73
CA ALA A 94 1.59 6.52 8.40
C ALA A 94 0.56 7.20 7.50
N GLY A 95 0.99 7.65 6.33
CA GLY A 95 0.06 8.02 5.25
C GLY A 95 -0.36 6.78 4.47
N VAL A 96 -1.45 6.90 3.72
CA VAL A 96 -1.98 5.84 2.87
C VAL A 96 -2.00 6.29 1.41
N VAL A 97 -1.67 5.39 0.49
CA VAL A 97 -1.72 5.62 -0.96
C VAL A 97 -2.69 4.60 -1.56
N LEU A 98 -3.84 5.11 -2.02
CA LEU A 98 -4.99 4.37 -2.57
C LEU A 98 -5.42 5.04 -3.88
N ASP A 99 -6.00 4.29 -4.83
CA ASP A 99 -6.46 4.83 -6.11
C ASP A 99 -7.98 5.03 -6.20
N ASP A 100 -8.80 4.26 -5.47
CA ASP A 100 -10.25 4.27 -5.69
C ASP A 100 -11.09 4.91 -4.56
N LEU A 101 -12.12 5.63 -5.01
CA LEU A 101 -13.04 6.50 -4.28
C LEU A 101 -13.95 5.75 -3.28
N GLN A 102 -13.93 4.41 -3.25
CA GLN A 102 -14.70 3.63 -2.30
C GLN A 102 -14.20 3.75 -0.85
N ALA A 103 -12.90 4.02 -0.65
CA ALA A 103 -12.38 4.32 0.69
C ALA A 103 -12.91 5.67 1.24
N GLY A 104 -13.29 6.61 0.36
CA GLY A 104 -13.84 7.92 0.75
C GLY A 104 -15.36 7.94 0.94
N ALA A 105 -16.10 7.04 0.28
CA ALA A 105 -17.56 7.03 0.31
C ALA A 105 -18.19 6.41 1.58
N LYS A 106 -17.42 5.63 2.35
CA LYS A 106 -17.89 4.94 3.57
C LYS A 106 -17.43 5.60 4.89
N MET A 107 -16.77 6.77 4.82
CA MET A 107 -16.34 7.58 5.97
C MET A 107 -17.36 8.68 6.36
N ARG A 108 -18.66 8.46 6.13
CA ARG A 108 -19.73 9.36 6.59
C ARG A 108 -20.78 8.61 7.39
#